data_AF-A0A7C7HQN5-F1
#
_entry.id   AF-A0A7C7HQN5-F1
#
_cell.length_a   1.000
_cell.length_b   1.000
_cell.length_c   1.000
_cell.angle_alpha   90.00
_cell.angle_beta   90.00
_cell.angle_gamma   90.00
#
_symmetry.space_group_name_H-M   'P 1'
#
loop_
_entity.id
_entity.type
_entity.pdbx_description
1 polymer ?
#
loop_
_entity_poly.entity_id
_entity_poly.type
_entity_poly.pdbx_seq_one_letter_code
_entity_poly.pdbx_strand_id
1 'polypeptide(L)'
;MKYWIMPACWLIVLVVSPPVAADERSPIRTDQQMFSYTLGYQIGGQLAAQIREGGLDLDPDAFAQAIADVLSGRPPAMTAAQMEAALEMRQQQEKVRQNDAAETGRPRGEAFQAEYSQRQGVVATASGLQYRVIETGEGRSPGPADTVVVHYVGR
;
A
#
# COMPACT_ATOMS: atom_id res chain seq x y z
N MET A 1 46.89 -25.89 56.07
CA MET A 1 46.98 -27.36 55.87
C MET A 1 45.93 -27.71 54.80
N LYS A 2 46.36 -28.04 53.57
CA LYS A 2 46.34 -29.41 52.98
C LYS A 2 44.88 -29.92 52.85
N TYR A 3 44.27 -30.18 51.69
CA TYR A 3 44.73 -30.93 50.52
C TYR A 3 43.97 -30.59 49.21
N TRP A 4 44.69 -30.83 48.11
CA TRP A 4 44.30 -30.93 46.70
C TRP A 4 43.69 -32.30 46.41
N ILE A 5 42.64 -32.41 45.57
CA ILE A 5 42.31 -33.53 44.64
C ILE A 5 41.24 -33.03 43.64
N MET A 6 41.60 -32.90 42.37
CA MET A 6 40.72 -33.06 41.19
C MET A 6 40.57 -34.57 40.94
N PRO A 7 39.44 -35.09 40.43
CA PRO A 7 39.34 -35.26 38.97
C PRO A 7 37.90 -35.29 38.40
N ALA A 8 37.83 -35.52 37.09
CA ALA A 8 36.69 -35.98 36.29
C ALA A 8 35.94 -34.91 35.48
N CYS A 9 36.40 -34.79 34.23
CA CYS A 9 35.63 -34.32 33.09
C CYS A 9 34.28 -35.02 33.02
N TRP A 10 33.19 -34.25 33.04
CA TRP A 10 31.96 -34.60 32.33
C TRP A 10 31.68 -33.48 31.34
N LEU A 11 31.95 -33.77 30.07
CA LEU A 11 31.48 -33.01 28.92
C LEU A 11 29.95 -33.00 28.94
N ILE A 12 29.35 -31.93 29.45
CA ILE A 12 27.95 -31.62 29.14
C ILE A 12 27.95 -31.03 27.73
N VAL A 13 27.64 -31.88 26.75
CA VAL A 13 27.22 -31.41 25.42
C VAL A 13 25.89 -30.70 25.62
N LEU A 14 25.94 -29.38 25.63
CA LEU A 14 24.77 -28.53 25.61
C LEU A 14 24.22 -28.59 24.18
N VAL A 15 23.27 -29.50 23.94
CA VAL A 15 22.47 -29.50 22.72
C VAL A 15 21.64 -28.22 22.74
N VAL A 16 22.16 -27.18 22.08
CA VAL A 16 21.39 -26.02 21.70
C VAL A 16 20.44 -26.48 20.60
N SER A 17 19.24 -26.94 20.99
CA SER A 17 18.14 -27.04 20.05
C SER A 17 17.78 -25.61 19.62
N PRO A 18 17.83 -25.26 18.32
CA PRO A 18 17.23 -24.03 17.87
C PRO A 18 15.72 -24.10 18.17
N PRO A 19 15.07 -23.00 18.60
CA PRO A 19 13.62 -22.99 18.66
C PRO A 19 13.11 -23.25 17.25
N VAL A 20 12.42 -24.38 17.07
CA VAL A 20 11.54 -24.56 15.93
C VAL A 20 10.53 -23.44 16.06
N ALA A 21 10.63 -22.42 15.20
CA ALA A 21 9.58 -21.44 15.01
C ALA A 21 8.37 -22.19 14.44
N ALA A 22 7.59 -22.79 15.33
CA ALA A 22 6.25 -23.21 15.02
C ALA A 22 5.48 -21.95 14.64
N ASP A 23 4.76 -21.99 13.53
CA ASP A 23 3.73 -21.00 13.22
C ASP A 23 2.75 -21.02 14.39
N GLU A 24 2.85 -20.04 15.32
CA GLU A 24 2.08 -19.96 16.58
C GLU A 24 0.61 -19.57 16.32
N ARG A 25 0.03 -20.08 15.25
CA ARG A 25 -1.39 -19.90 14.97
C ARG A 25 -2.15 -20.84 15.88
N SER A 26 -2.83 -20.27 16.87
CA SER A 26 -3.75 -21.01 17.70
C SER A 26 -4.76 -21.74 16.82
N PRO A 27 -4.83 -23.09 16.89
CA PRO A 27 -5.72 -23.85 16.04
C PRO A 27 -7.18 -23.48 16.35
N ILE A 28 -7.96 -23.23 15.29
CA ILE A 28 -9.40 -22.99 15.37
C ILE A 28 -10.06 -24.33 15.64
N ARG A 29 -10.66 -24.47 16.83
CA ARG A 29 -11.19 -25.75 17.34
C ARG A 29 -12.66 -25.70 17.72
N THR A 30 -13.23 -24.53 17.98
CA THR A 30 -14.62 -24.38 18.42
C THR A 30 -15.47 -23.69 17.35
N ASP A 31 -16.78 -23.97 17.33
CA ASP A 31 -17.73 -23.31 16.43
C ASP A 31 -17.68 -21.79 16.56
N GLN A 32 -17.53 -21.29 17.79
CA GLN A 32 -17.35 -19.86 18.05
C GLN A 32 -16.08 -19.31 17.39
N GLN A 33 -14.95 -20.03 17.50
CA GLN A 33 -13.71 -19.62 16.85
C GLN A 33 -13.83 -19.66 15.32
N MET A 34 -14.52 -20.66 14.76
CA MET A 34 -14.77 -20.75 13.31
C MET A 34 -15.62 -19.58 12.82
N PHE A 35 -16.69 -19.25 13.55
CA PHE A 35 -17.56 -18.11 13.22
C PHE A 35 -16.79 -16.79 13.27
N SER A 36 -16.07 -16.53 14.37
CA SER A 36 -15.27 -15.31 14.53
C SER A 36 -14.18 -15.18 13.45
N TYR A 37 -13.48 -16.26 13.12
CA TYR A 37 -12.47 -16.25 12.06
C TYR A 37 -13.08 -15.96 10.69
N THR A 38 -14.23 -16.58 10.38
CA THR A 38 -14.92 -16.37 9.10
C THR A 38 -15.34 -14.91 8.93
N LEU A 39 -15.92 -14.32 9.98
CA LEU A 39 -16.30 -12.90 9.96
C LEU A 39 -15.09 -11.99 9.82
N GLY A 40 -14.02 -12.26 10.58
CA GLY A 40 -12.75 -11.54 10.50
C GLY A 40 -12.11 -11.62 9.11
N TYR A 41 -12.15 -12.79 8.46
CA TYR A 41 -11.63 -12.98 7.11
C TYR A 41 -12.42 -12.20 6.06
N GLN A 42 -13.76 -12.18 6.16
CA GLN A 42 -14.61 -11.42 5.24
C GLN A 42 -14.35 -9.91 5.36
N ILE A 43 -14.35 -9.37 6.59
CA ILE A 43 -14.08 -7.95 6.86
C ILE A 43 -12.65 -7.60 6.45
N GLY A 44 -11.68 -8.42 6.84
CA GLY A 44 -10.28 -8.24 6.53
C GLY A 44 -9.99 -8.28 5.03
N GLY A 45 -10.69 -9.14 4.27
CA GLY A 45 -10.59 -9.18 2.81
C GLY A 45 -11.05 -7.90 2.14
N GLN A 46 -12.19 -7.35 2.55
CA GLN A 46 -12.68 -6.06 2.06
C GLN A 46 -11.73 -4.92 2.42
N LEU A 47 -11.24 -4.89 3.66
CA LEU A 47 -10.31 -3.87 4.13
C LEU A 47 -8.96 -3.96 3.41
N ALA A 48 -8.43 -5.16 3.19
CA ALA A 48 -7.17 -5.37 2.50
C ALA A 48 -7.20 -4.85 1.05
N ALA A 49 -8.35 -4.96 0.37
CA ALA A 49 -8.52 -4.35 -0.95
C ALA A 49 -8.37 -2.82 -0.88
N GLN A 50 -9.06 -2.16 0.06
CA GLN A 50 -8.98 -0.71 0.26
C GLN A 50 -7.58 -0.24 0.66
N ILE A 51 -6.89 -0.97 1.54
CA ILE A 51 -5.51 -0.68 1.97
C ILE A 51 -4.56 -0.71 0.77
N ARG A 52 -4.68 -1.74 -0.08
CA ARG A 52 -3.83 -1.91 -1.26
C ARG A 52 -4.09 -0.82 -2.29
N GLU A 53 -5.34 -0.49 -2.56
CA GLU A 53 -5.71 0.60 -3.47
C GLU A 53 -5.23 1.96 -2.96
N GLY A 54 -5.33 2.20 -1.64
CA GLY A 54 -4.87 3.41 -1.00
C GLY A 54 -3.35 3.49 -0.79
N GLY A 55 -2.59 2.44 -1.13
CA GLY A 55 -1.14 2.40 -0.88
C GLY A 55 -0.77 2.59 0.60
N LEU A 56 -1.65 2.13 1.50
CA LEU A 56 -1.45 2.21 2.94
C LEU A 56 -0.54 1.07 3.39
N ASP A 57 0.48 1.41 4.16
CA ASP A 57 1.37 0.47 4.80
C ASP A 57 0.94 0.37 6.26
N LEU A 58 0.47 -0.81 6.66
CA LEU A 58 -0.15 -1.06 7.97
C LEU A 58 0.59 -2.18 8.67
N ASP A 59 0.80 -1.98 9.96
CA ASP A 59 1.23 -3.03 10.88
C ASP A 59 0.02 -3.91 11.25
N PRO A 60 -0.01 -5.19 10.82
CA PRO A 60 -1.17 -6.07 11.06
C PRO A 60 -1.38 -6.37 12.54
N ASP A 61 -0.32 -6.44 13.34
CA ASP A 61 -0.39 -6.81 14.74
C ASP A 61 -0.95 -5.65 15.58
N ALA A 62 -0.47 -4.43 15.33
CA ALA A 62 -1.01 -3.23 15.97
C ALA A 62 -2.48 -3.00 15.58
N PHE A 63 -2.83 -3.25 14.31
CA PHE A 63 -4.21 -3.13 13.85
C PHE A 63 -5.14 -4.19 14.47
N ALA A 64 -4.69 -5.45 14.53
CA ALA A 64 -5.44 -6.53 15.17
C ALA A 64 -5.62 -6.27 16.68
N GLN A 65 -4.60 -5.74 17.35
CA GLN A 65 -4.69 -5.33 18.76
C GLN A 65 -5.76 -4.26 18.96
N ALA A 66 -5.80 -3.22 18.11
CA ALA A 66 -6.81 -2.17 18.22
C ALA A 66 -8.23 -2.71 18.07
N ILE A 67 -8.47 -3.63 17.12
CA ILE A 67 -9.76 -4.31 16.97
C ILE A 67 -10.09 -5.12 18.23
N ALA A 68 -9.13 -5.88 18.75
CA ALA A 68 -9.32 -6.67 19.96
C ALA A 68 -9.63 -5.78 21.17
N ASP A 69 -8.95 -4.64 21.33
CA ASP A 69 -9.20 -3.67 22.40
C ASP A 69 -10.62 -3.12 22.32
N VAL A 70 -11.07 -2.70 21.12
CA VAL A 70 -12.44 -2.21 20.88
C VAL A 70 -13.49 -3.28 21.20
N LEU A 71 -13.33 -4.50 20.70
CA LEU A 71 -14.29 -5.59 20.91
C LEU A 71 -14.36 -6.04 22.37
N SER A 72 -13.27 -5.90 23.12
CA SER A 72 -13.21 -6.24 24.55
C SER A 72 -13.55 -5.07 25.47
N GLY A 73 -13.85 -3.89 24.94
CA GLY A 73 -14.10 -2.68 25.72
C GLY A 73 -12.88 -2.21 26.51
N ARG A 74 -11.67 -2.63 26.12
CA ARG A 74 -10.43 -2.17 26.75
C ARG A 74 -10.13 -0.73 26.30
N PRO A 75 -9.55 0.09 27.18
CA PRO A 75 -9.07 1.40 26.77
C PRO A 75 -8.02 1.24 25.67
N PRO A 76 -7.94 2.18 24.71
CA PRO A 76 -6.94 2.12 23.65
C PRO A 76 -5.52 2.08 24.22
N ALA A 77 -4.62 1.37 23.54
CA ALA A 77 -3.20 1.33 23.89
C ALA A 77 -2.46 2.69 23.69
N MET A 78 -3.16 3.70 23.16
CA MET A 78 -2.63 5.02 22.86
C MET A 78 -3.59 6.11 23.35
N THR A 79 -3.07 7.28 23.69
CA THR A 79 -3.91 8.45 24.02
C THR A 79 -4.53 9.05 22.77
N ALA A 80 -5.60 9.84 22.93
CA ALA A 80 -6.21 10.58 21.83
C ALA A 80 -5.21 11.48 21.09
N ALA A 81 -4.33 12.17 21.84
CA ALA A 81 -3.29 13.01 21.26
C ALA A 81 -2.26 12.22 20.43
N GLN A 82 -1.92 11.00 20.84
CA GLN A 82 -1.02 10.14 20.06
C GLN A 82 -1.69 9.63 18.77
N MET A 83 -2.99 9.32 18.82
CA MET A 83 -3.75 8.93 17.63
C MET A 83 -3.86 10.09 16.64
N GLU A 84 -4.14 11.30 17.13
CA GLU A 84 -4.20 12.52 16.31
C GLU A 84 -2.85 12.83 15.65
N ALA A 85 -1.75 12.83 16.42
CA ALA A 85 -0.41 13.05 15.90
C ALA A 85 0.00 12.00 14.83
N ALA A 86 -0.41 10.74 15.00
CA ALA A 86 -0.16 9.70 14.00
C ALA A 86 -0.91 9.96 12.69
N LEU A 87 -2.18 10.41 12.77
CA LEU A 87 -2.97 10.79 11.60
C LEU A 87 -2.39 12.00 10.89
N GLU A 88 -1.99 13.03 11.62
CA GLU A 88 -1.34 14.23 11.06
C GLU A 88 -0.04 13.88 10.33
N MET A 89 0.81 13.03 10.94
CA MET A 89 2.05 12.59 10.31
C MET A 89 1.77 11.85 9.00
N ARG A 90 0.76 11.00 8.95
CA ARG A 90 0.35 10.30 7.73
C ARG A 90 -0.17 11.24 6.66
N GLN A 91 -1.03 12.19 7.01
CA GLN A 91 -1.52 13.21 6.07
C GLN A 91 -0.38 14.05 5.49
N GLN A 92 0.61 14.40 6.32
CA GLN A 92 1.78 15.15 5.86
C GLN A 92 2.63 14.32 4.90
N GLN A 93 2.84 13.03 5.17
CA GLN A 93 3.54 12.13 4.25
C GLN A 93 2.81 12.00 2.90
N GLU A 94 1.49 11.93 2.91
CA GLU A 94 0.70 11.90 1.67
C GLU A 94 0.83 13.18 0.86
N LYS A 95 0.79 14.35 1.51
CA LYS A 95 1.05 15.64 0.83
C LYS A 95 2.44 15.69 0.20
N VAL A 96 3.46 15.20 0.90
CA VAL A 96 4.82 15.12 0.35
C VAL A 96 4.86 14.19 -0.87
N ARG A 97 4.27 12.99 -0.78
CA ARG A 97 4.20 12.07 -1.95
C ARG A 97 3.46 12.69 -3.15
N GLN A 98 2.40 13.43 -2.91
CA GLN A 98 1.66 14.12 -3.98
C GLN A 98 2.51 15.22 -4.62
N ASN A 99 3.24 15.99 -3.82
CA ASN A 99 4.16 17.01 -4.32
C ASN A 99 5.31 16.38 -5.09
N ASP A 100 5.91 15.30 -4.58
CA ASP A 100 6.98 14.57 -5.28
C ASP A 100 6.48 13.97 -6.60
N ALA A 101 5.25 13.47 -6.65
CA ALA A 101 4.63 12.99 -7.89
C ALA A 101 4.40 14.15 -8.89
N ALA A 102 4.04 15.34 -8.41
CA ALA A 102 3.93 16.53 -9.26
C ALA A 102 5.31 17.00 -9.76
N GLU A 103 6.32 17.02 -8.89
CA GLU A 103 7.69 17.43 -9.22
C GLU A 103 8.40 16.45 -10.16
N THR A 104 8.14 15.15 -10.04
CA THR A 104 8.69 14.14 -10.95
C THR A 104 7.84 13.94 -12.21
N GLY A 105 6.54 14.19 -12.13
CA GLY A 105 5.59 14.08 -13.23
C GLY A 105 5.71 15.20 -14.25
N ARG A 106 5.91 16.45 -13.81
CA ARG A 106 6.08 17.62 -14.70
C ARG A 106 7.23 17.45 -15.68
N PRO A 107 8.48 17.16 -15.24
CA PRO A 107 9.62 17.01 -16.14
C PRO A 107 9.45 15.83 -17.11
N ARG A 108 8.85 14.72 -16.66
CA ARG A 108 8.55 13.56 -17.53
C ARG A 108 7.52 13.93 -18.60
N GLY A 109 6.48 14.67 -18.23
CA GLY A 109 5.47 15.17 -19.16
C GLY A 109 6.05 16.17 -20.16
N GLU A 110 6.88 17.10 -19.70
CA GLU A 110 7.58 18.07 -20.54
C GLU A 110 8.54 17.36 -21.53
N ALA A 111 9.30 16.37 -21.07
CA ALA A 111 10.18 15.58 -21.92
C ALA A 111 9.39 14.77 -22.97
N PHE A 112 8.30 14.11 -22.56
CA PHE A 112 7.44 13.38 -23.48
C PHE A 112 6.82 14.30 -24.53
N GLN A 113 6.33 15.48 -24.14
CA GLN A 113 5.78 16.46 -25.08
C GLN A 113 6.84 16.97 -26.07
N ALA A 114 8.06 17.21 -25.60
CA ALA A 114 9.17 17.64 -26.45
C ALA A 114 9.60 16.55 -27.45
N GLU A 115 9.62 15.28 -27.02
CA GLU A 115 9.89 14.14 -27.90
C GLU A 115 8.74 13.89 -28.89
N TYR A 116 7.50 13.92 -28.39
CA TYR A 116 6.30 13.64 -29.19
C TYR A 116 6.13 14.68 -30.31
N SER A 117 6.42 15.96 -30.04
CA SER A 117 6.42 17.03 -31.06
C SER A 117 7.34 16.77 -32.25
N GLN A 118 8.40 16.00 -32.07
CA GLN A 118 9.37 15.70 -33.13
C GLN A 118 8.94 14.50 -34.00
N ARG A 119 7.88 13.78 -33.61
CA ARG A 119 7.41 12.62 -34.36
C ARG A 119 6.68 13.05 -35.63
N GLN A 120 6.85 12.27 -36.70
CA GLN A 120 6.26 12.59 -38.00
C GLN A 120 4.73 12.64 -37.93
N GLY A 121 4.16 13.71 -38.51
CA GLY A 121 2.72 13.94 -38.56
C GLY A 121 2.12 14.54 -37.29
N VAL A 122 2.92 14.82 -36.26
CA VAL A 122 2.45 15.53 -35.06
C VAL A 122 2.36 17.03 -35.35
N VAL A 123 1.22 17.62 -35.00
CA VAL A 123 0.90 19.03 -35.12
C VAL A 123 0.71 19.60 -33.72
N ALA A 124 1.48 20.64 -33.39
CA ALA A 124 1.32 21.41 -32.17
C ALA A 124 0.39 22.61 -32.40
N THR A 125 -0.49 22.87 -31.44
CA THR A 125 -1.43 24.00 -31.46
C THR A 125 -0.97 25.11 -30.51
N ALA A 126 -1.54 26.32 -30.65
CA ALA A 126 -1.22 27.45 -29.78
C ALA A 126 -1.58 27.24 -28.31
N SER A 127 -2.50 26.31 -28.00
CA SER A 127 -2.85 25.94 -26.63
C SER A 127 -1.87 24.93 -26.00
N GLY A 128 -0.88 24.45 -26.75
CA GLY A 128 0.06 23.41 -26.32
C GLY A 128 -0.43 21.98 -26.57
N LEU A 129 -1.66 21.80 -27.09
CA LEU A 129 -2.15 20.48 -27.51
C LEU A 129 -1.37 20.00 -28.74
N GLN A 130 -0.94 18.74 -28.70
CA GLN A 130 -0.28 18.05 -29.79
C GLN A 130 -1.14 16.89 -30.26
N TYR A 131 -1.38 16.78 -31.56
CA TYR A 131 -2.16 15.68 -32.14
C TYR A 131 -1.54 15.19 -33.44
N ARG A 132 -1.88 13.97 -33.83
CA ARG A 132 -1.55 13.42 -35.14
C ARG A 132 -2.79 12.82 -35.76
N VAL A 133 -3.07 13.21 -37.00
CA VAL A 133 -4.14 12.60 -37.79
C VAL A 133 -3.64 11.25 -38.28
N ILE A 134 -4.29 10.18 -37.85
CA ILE A 134 -3.98 8.81 -38.31
C ILE A 134 -4.75 8.54 -39.61
N GLU A 135 -6.03 8.91 -39.61
CA GLU A 135 -6.93 8.78 -40.75
C GLU A 135 -7.82 10.04 -40.82
N THR A 136 -7.94 10.61 -42.02
CA THR A 136 -8.75 11.81 -42.25
C THR A 136 -10.16 11.40 -42.63
N GLY A 137 -11.16 11.88 -41.90
CA GLY A 137 -12.56 11.70 -42.26
C GLY A 137 -13.01 12.68 -43.35
N GLU A 138 -14.04 12.30 -44.12
CA GLU A 138 -14.61 13.11 -45.22
C GLU A 138 -15.83 13.96 -44.80
N GLY A 139 -16.24 13.87 -43.53
CA GLY A 139 -17.42 14.57 -43.01
C GLY A 139 -17.16 16.03 -42.59
N ARG A 140 -18.24 16.74 -42.22
CA ARG A 140 -18.12 18.09 -41.64
C ARG A 140 -17.33 18.04 -40.33
N SER A 141 -16.41 18.98 -40.13
CA SER A 141 -15.78 19.18 -38.82
C SER A 141 -16.83 19.63 -37.79
N PRO A 142 -16.84 19.06 -36.57
CA PRO A 142 -17.78 19.46 -35.53
C PRO A 142 -17.50 20.88 -35.05
N GLY A 143 -18.55 21.67 -34.86
CA GLY A 143 -18.50 22.98 -34.22
C GLY A 143 -18.64 22.91 -32.69
N PRO A 144 -18.49 24.04 -31.98
CA PRO A 144 -18.47 24.07 -30.51
C PRO A 144 -19.76 23.59 -29.82
N ALA A 145 -20.92 23.64 -30.51
CA ALA A 145 -22.22 23.25 -29.97
C ALA A 145 -22.71 21.88 -30.46
N ASP A 146 -21.92 21.18 -31.28
CA ASP A 146 -22.29 19.87 -31.81
C ASP A 146 -22.07 18.76 -30.77
N THR A 147 -22.88 17.71 -30.85
CA THR A 147 -22.66 16.47 -30.11
C THR A 147 -21.88 15.49 -30.98
N VAL A 148 -20.80 14.92 -30.45
CA VAL A 148 -19.97 13.91 -31.13
C VAL A 148 -20.09 12.56 -30.45
N VAL A 149 -19.94 11.48 -31.23
CA VAL A 149 -19.84 10.10 -30.72
C VAL A 149 -18.43 9.62 -31.03
N VAL A 150 -17.69 9.17 -30.02
CA VAL A 150 -16.29 8.78 -30.14
C VAL A 150 -16.02 7.42 -29.51
N HIS A 151 -15.11 6.68 -30.12
CA HIS A 151 -14.44 5.55 -29.48
C HIS A 151 -13.01 5.99 -29.17
N TYR A 152 -12.63 5.97 -27.88
CA TYR A 152 -11.32 6.45 -27.45
C TYR A 152 -10.67 5.49 -26.45
N VAL A 153 -9.35 5.60 -26.33
CA VAL A 153 -8.53 4.92 -25.34
C VAL A 153 -7.62 5.95 -24.69
N GLY A 154 -7.73 6.15 -23.37
CA GLY A 154 -6.80 6.98 -22.59
C GLY A 154 -5.76 6.11 -21.87
N ARG A 155 -4.50 6.55 -21.84
CA ARG A 155 -3.37 5.89 -21.17
C ARG A 155 -2.40 6.90 -20.61
#